data_AF-A0A9X3WT56-F1
#
_entry.id   AF-A0A9X3WT56-F1
#
_cell.length_a   1.000
_cell.length_b   1.000
_cell.length_c   1.000
_cell.angle_alpha   90.00
_cell.angle_beta   90.00
_cell.angle_gamma   90.00
#
_symmetry.space_group_name_H-M   'P 1'
#
loop_
_entity.id
_entity.type
_entity.pdbx_description
1 polymer ?
#
loop_
_entity_poly.entity_id
_entity_poly.type
_entity_poly.pdbx_seq_one_letter_code
_entity_poly.pdbx_strand_id
1 'polypeptide(L)'
;NAKVVKAQGDGSLIEDHGNNAPISNVPKDKYSAKYVTAKKITAGDYIIRSRADDGIRVYIDDKLVLNRWSTSNYQEDAVEVSIKDRVDAKPGQADVHWIRVEYFESTGKSKIDVSIKQKNEEITTDSWLGAYYNNKNLSGRSTAVVGGAGSVNPINALNYDWGYTEPHAKISHYNYSSSFFKKVVGGKDYFVQTYADDGIRV
;
A
#
# COMPACT_ATOMS: atom_id res chain seq x y z
N ASN A 1 22.14 -4.94 16.73
CA ASN A 1 22.00 -6.29 16.14
C ASN A 1 21.44 -6.18 14.74
N ALA A 2 21.89 -7.02 13.80
CA ALA A 2 21.40 -7.04 12.41
C ALA A 2 21.39 -8.48 11.88
N LYS A 3 20.47 -8.77 10.96
CA LYS A 3 20.43 -10.00 10.17
C LYS A 3 20.13 -9.67 8.71
N VAL A 4 20.52 -10.57 7.80
CA VAL A 4 20.05 -10.52 6.42
C VAL A 4 18.69 -11.20 6.36
N VAL A 5 17.70 -10.50 5.80
CA VAL A 5 16.38 -11.05 5.51
C VAL A 5 16.33 -11.32 4.02
N LYS A 6 15.99 -12.55 3.63
CA LYS A 6 15.82 -12.88 2.21
C LYS A 6 14.50 -12.28 1.74
N ALA A 7 14.53 -11.60 0.60
CA ALA A 7 13.30 -11.22 -0.09
C ALA A 7 12.58 -12.50 -0.56
N GLN A 8 11.24 -12.44 -0.58
CA GLN A 8 10.45 -13.50 -1.21
C GLN A 8 10.64 -13.51 -2.73
N GLY A 9 10.18 -14.55 -3.41
CA GLY A 9 10.33 -14.68 -4.87
C GLY A 9 9.72 -13.53 -5.68
N ASP A 10 8.70 -12.86 -5.14
CA ASP A 10 8.05 -11.68 -5.72
C ASP A 10 8.70 -10.34 -5.27
N GLY A 11 9.76 -10.43 -4.47
CA GLY A 11 10.47 -9.28 -3.92
C GLY A 11 9.76 -8.57 -2.77
N SER A 12 8.76 -9.20 -2.14
CA SER A 12 8.14 -8.72 -0.90
C SER A 12 9.04 -8.94 0.32
N LEU A 13 8.83 -8.11 1.35
CA LEU A 13 9.41 -8.27 2.69
C LEU A 13 8.34 -8.89 3.59
N ILE A 14 8.58 -10.10 4.10
CA ILE A 14 7.68 -10.76 5.04
C ILE A 14 8.51 -11.29 6.21
N GLU A 15 8.15 -10.89 7.43
CA GLU A 15 8.62 -11.52 8.66
C GLU A 15 7.42 -11.80 9.58
N ASP A 16 7.35 -13.02 10.12
CA ASP A 16 6.33 -13.43 11.09
C ASP A 16 7.05 -14.05 12.28
N HIS A 17 7.02 -13.36 13.41
CA HIS A 17 7.66 -13.81 14.65
C HIS A 17 6.64 -14.34 15.66
N GLY A 18 5.34 -14.22 15.39
CA GLY A 18 4.30 -14.47 16.37
C GLY A 18 4.64 -13.75 17.69
N ASN A 19 4.64 -14.47 18.81
CA ASN A 19 4.98 -13.93 20.13
C ASN A 19 6.48 -14.04 20.50
N ASN A 20 7.36 -14.28 19.53
CA ASN A 20 8.80 -14.48 19.77
C ASN A 20 9.62 -13.25 19.38
N ALA A 21 10.86 -13.20 19.87
CA ALA A 21 11.82 -12.19 19.45
C ALA A 21 12.27 -12.37 17.99
N PRO A 22 12.54 -11.28 17.25
CA PRO A 22 12.94 -11.35 15.84
C PRO A 22 14.34 -11.95 15.63
N ILE A 23 15.22 -11.76 16.62
CA ILE A 23 16.59 -12.28 16.72
C ILE A 23 17.02 -12.34 18.19
N SER A 24 18.10 -13.06 18.47
CA SER A 24 18.71 -13.05 19.80
C SER A 24 19.11 -11.64 20.25
N ASN A 25 19.03 -11.38 21.56
CA ASN A 25 19.32 -10.09 22.20
C ASN A 25 18.41 -8.92 21.75
N VAL A 26 17.24 -9.23 21.21
CA VAL A 26 16.12 -8.28 21.03
C VAL A 26 14.96 -8.82 21.87
N PRO A 27 14.26 -7.98 22.65
CA PRO A 27 13.09 -8.43 23.39
C PRO A 27 11.97 -8.87 22.43
N LYS A 28 11.09 -9.75 22.91
CA LYS A 28 9.92 -10.20 22.14
C LYS A 28 8.89 -9.09 21.90
N ASP A 29 8.79 -8.15 22.84
CA ASP A 29 7.88 -7.00 22.84
C ASP A 29 8.70 -5.71 22.89
N LYS A 30 8.08 -4.57 22.55
CA LYS A 30 8.66 -3.22 22.68
C LYS A 30 9.98 -3.06 21.94
N TYR A 31 10.03 -3.53 20.71
CA TYR A 31 11.20 -3.40 19.85
C TYR A 31 10.86 -2.63 18.57
N SER A 32 11.90 -2.16 17.88
CA SER A 32 11.77 -1.56 16.56
C SER A 32 12.78 -2.17 15.60
N ALA A 33 12.41 -2.29 14.33
CA ALA A 33 13.27 -2.76 13.27
C ALA A 33 13.34 -1.75 12.12
N LYS A 34 14.47 -1.78 11.41
CA LYS A 34 14.70 -1.03 10.19
C LYS A 34 15.21 -1.99 9.11
N TYR A 35 14.44 -2.11 8.05
CA TYR A 35 14.79 -2.90 6.88
C TYR A 35 15.20 -1.96 5.76
N VAL A 36 16.29 -2.28 5.09
CA VAL A 36 16.81 -1.47 3.97
C VAL A 36 17.16 -2.39 2.82
N THR A 37 16.81 -1.96 1.61
CA THR A 37 17.23 -2.62 0.37
C THR A 37 17.36 -1.59 -0.75
N ALA A 38 18.05 -1.96 -1.81
CA ALA A 38 18.04 -1.24 -3.08
C ALA A 38 17.47 -2.17 -4.14
N LYS A 39 16.46 -1.72 -4.89
CA LYS A 39 15.80 -2.52 -5.93
C LYS A 39 15.77 -1.74 -7.23
N LYS A 40 15.89 -2.44 -8.36
CA LYS A 40 15.55 -1.89 -9.67
C LYS A 40 14.04 -1.80 -9.79
N ILE A 41 13.50 -0.58 -9.91
CA ILE A 41 12.09 -0.28 -10.07
C ILE A 41 11.99 0.73 -11.22
N THR A 42 11.47 0.29 -12.35
CA THR A 42 11.27 1.16 -13.51
C THR A 42 10.30 2.29 -13.19
N ALA A 43 10.42 3.41 -13.88
CA ALA A 43 9.44 4.49 -13.75
C ALA A 43 8.00 4.01 -14.04
N GLY A 44 7.05 4.44 -13.21
CA GLY A 44 5.64 4.06 -13.33
C GLY A 44 4.85 4.28 -12.05
N ASP A 45 3.56 3.95 -12.08
CA ASP A 45 2.69 4.00 -10.89
C ASP A 45 2.69 2.64 -10.19
N TYR A 46 2.92 2.68 -8.87
CA TYR A 46 3.04 1.50 -8.02
C TYR A 46 2.04 1.58 -6.87
N ILE A 47 1.54 0.42 -6.45
CA ILE A 47 0.85 0.27 -5.17
C ILE A 47 1.87 -0.22 -4.15
N ILE A 48 2.06 0.59 -3.11
CA ILE A 48 2.81 0.20 -1.91
C ILE A 48 1.79 -0.29 -0.91
N ARG A 49 1.83 -1.58 -0.59
CA ARG A 49 0.92 -2.20 0.38
C ARG A 49 1.72 -2.74 1.54
N SER A 50 1.30 -2.40 2.75
CA SER A 50 1.87 -2.90 3.99
C SER A 50 0.81 -3.53 4.87
N ARG A 51 1.19 -4.57 5.60
CA ARG A 51 0.47 -5.09 6.76
C ARG A 51 1.43 -5.16 7.92
N ALA A 52 1.02 -4.65 9.07
CA ALA A 52 1.85 -4.68 10.24
C ALA A 52 1.02 -4.78 11.52
N ASP A 53 1.53 -5.59 12.43
CA ASP A 53 1.22 -5.63 13.85
C ASP A 53 2.57 -5.34 14.53
N ASP A 54 2.88 -4.15 15.04
CA ASP A 54 2.09 -2.92 15.12
C ASP A 54 2.35 -1.92 13.97
N GLY A 55 3.19 -0.90 14.21
CA GLY A 55 3.28 0.31 13.39
C GLY A 55 4.35 0.22 12.32
N ILE A 56 4.11 0.87 11.19
CA ILE A 56 4.99 0.80 10.02
C ILE A 56 5.11 2.14 9.28
N ARG A 57 6.30 2.38 8.73
CA ARG A 57 6.58 3.43 7.74
C ARG A 57 7.35 2.85 6.57
N VAL A 58 7.02 3.31 5.37
CA VAL A 58 7.75 2.94 4.15
C VAL A 58 8.27 4.20 3.48
N TYR A 59 9.53 4.15 3.07
CA TYR A 59 10.23 5.22 2.38
C TYR A 59 10.79 4.69 1.05
N ILE A 60 10.73 5.53 0.02
CA ILE A 60 11.36 5.31 -1.28
C ILE A 60 12.23 6.53 -1.55
N ASP A 61 13.54 6.32 -1.72
CA ASP A 61 14.54 7.39 -1.89
C ASP A 61 14.41 8.47 -0.81
N ASP A 62 14.33 8.02 0.44
CA ASP A 62 14.12 8.80 1.65
C ASP A 62 12.82 9.62 1.72
N LYS A 63 11.93 9.51 0.73
CA LYS A 63 10.59 10.10 0.78
C LYS A 63 9.63 9.17 1.51
N LEU A 64 9.00 9.66 2.58
CA LEU A 64 7.96 8.91 3.31
C LEU A 64 6.72 8.73 2.45
N VAL A 65 6.46 7.48 2.03
CA VAL A 65 5.31 7.15 1.17
C VAL A 65 4.12 6.62 1.94
N LEU A 66 4.35 5.83 2.99
CA LEU A 66 3.31 5.25 3.85
C LEU A 66 3.70 5.49 5.31
N ASN A 67 2.74 5.95 6.13
CA ASN A 67 2.97 6.25 7.54
C ASN A 67 1.76 5.82 8.40
N ARG A 68 1.90 4.72 9.13
CA ARG A 68 1.02 4.32 10.22
C ARG A 68 1.87 3.99 11.43
N TRP A 69 2.24 5.01 12.20
CA TRP A 69 3.08 4.84 13.40
C TRP A 69 2.22 4.77 14.66
N SER A 70 1.33 3.78 14.71
CA SER A 70 0.39 3.52 15.81
C SER A 70 0.22 2.03 16.01
N THR A 71 -0.20 1.63 17.21
CA THR A 71 -0.53 0.23 17.52
C THR A 71 -1.74 -0.24 16.72
N SER A 72 -1.74 -1.51 16.29
CA SER A 72 -2.83 -2.11 15.52
C SER A 72 -2.71 -3.63 15.47
N ASN A 73 -3.82 -4.35 15.45
CA ASN A 73 -3.82 -5.78 15.15
C ASN A 73 -3.63 -6.01 13.64
N TYR A 74 -2.49 -6.56 13.22
CA TYR A 74 -2.08 -6.86 11.83
C TYR A 74 -2.86 -6.12 10.73
N GLN A 75 -2.75 -4.78 10.73
CA GLN A 75 -3.58 -3.91 9.89
C GLN A 75 -2.93 -3.64 8.53
N GLU A 76 -3.75 -3.72 7.47
CA GLU A 76 -3.36 -3.36 6.11
C GLU A 76 -3.52 -1.85 5.83
N ASP A 77 -2.54 -1.29 5.12
CA ASP A 77 -2.57 0.04 4.54
C ASP A 77 -1.95 -0.02 3.15
N ALA A 78 -2.49 0.76 2.21
CA ALA A 78 -1.89 0.91 0.89
C ALA A 78 -2.00 2.35 0.38
N VAL A 79 -1.04 2.72 -0.47
CA VAL A 79 -1.00 4.00 -1.19
C VAL A 79 -0.51 3.79 -2.61
N GLU A 80 -0.93 4.67 -3.52
CA GLU A 80 -0.39 4.76 -4.86
C GLU A 80 0.79 5.74 -4.88
N VAL A 81 1.88 5.36 -5.53
CA VAL A 81 3.09 6.18 -5.66
C VAL A 81 3.58 6.14 -7.11
N SER A 82 3.72 7.31 -7.72
CA SER A 82 4.44 7.45 -8.99
C SER A 82 5.94 7.48 -8.71
N ILE A 83 6.64 6.43 -9.14
CA ILE A 83 8.09 6.29 -9.04
C ILE A 83 8.70 6.77 -10.36
N LYS A 84 9.72 7.60 -10.27
CA LYS A 84 10.52 8.10 -11.39
C LYS A 84 11.98 7.90 -11.03
N ASP A 85 12.84 7.78 -12.04
CA ASP A 85 14.28 7.65 -11.79
C ASP A 85 14.80 8.80 -10.92
N ARG A 86 15.83 8.49 -10.13
CA ARG A 86 16.38 9.47 -9.19
C ARG A 86 17.12 10.56 -9.96
N VAL A 87 16.89 11.82 -9.57
CA VAL A 87 17.56 12.97 -10.19
C VAL A 87 19.08 12.94 -10.04
N ASP A 88 19.59 12.20 -9.06
CA ASP A 88 21.01 12.01 -8.77
C ASP A 88 21.56 10.66 -9.27
N ALA A 89 20.81 9.92 -10.09
CA ALA A 89 21.23 8.63 -10.62
C ALA A 89 22.50 8.77 -11.47
N LYS A 90 23.56 8.04 -11.10
CA LYS A 90 24.80 7.95 -11.87
C LYS A 90 24.65 6.95 -13.02
N PRO A 91 25.52 6.98 -14.05
CA PRO A 91 25.56 5.93 -15.07
C PRO A 91 25.58 4.53 -14.44
N GLY A 92 24.66 3.67 -14.87
CA GLY A 92 24.46 2.33 -14.32
C GLY A 92 23.58 2.22 -13.07
N GLN A 93 23.06 3.35 -12.55
CA GLN A 93 22.14 3.41 -11.41
C GLN A 93 20.70 3.79 -11.79
N ALA A 94 20.39 3.85 -13.09
CA ALA A 94 19.03 4.06 -13.55
C ALA A 94 18.09 3.03 -12.93
N ASP A 95 16.90 3.50 -12.52
CA ASP A 95 15.84 2.72 -11.88
C ASP A 95 16.27 2.11 -10.53
N VAL A 96 17.43 2.43 -9.96
CA VAL A 96 17.83 1.91 -8.65
C VAL A 96 17.29 2.81 -7.55
N HIS A 97 16.35 2.28 -6.79
CA HIS A 97 15.65 2.97 -5.71
C HIS A 97 16.00 2.38 -4.33
N TRP A 98 16.26 3.25 -3.37
CA TRP A 98 16.47 2.87 -1.97
C TRP A 98 15.13 2.72 -1.28
N ILE A 99 14.87 1.55 -0.72
CA ILE A 99 13.66 1.26 0.04
C ILE A 99 14.04 1.09 1.50
N ARG A 100 13.35 1.84 2.37
CA ARG A 100 13.46 1.69 3.82
C ARG A 100 12.10 1.43 4.41
N VAL A 101 12.01 0.40 5.23
CA VAL A 101 10.83 0.10 6.04
C VAL A 101 11.23 0.25 7.51
N GLU A 102 10.50 1.08 8.24
CA GLU A 102 10.63 1.18 9.69
C GLU A 102 9.40 0.53 10.31
N TYR A 103 9.62 -0.22 11.38
CA TYR A 103 8.57 -0.98 12.05
C TYR A 103 8.80 -0.93 13.57
N PHE A 104 7.72 -0.95 14.34
CA PHE A 104 7.78 -1.25 15.76
C PHE A 104 6.74 -2.28 16.16
N GLU A 105 7.10 -3.05 17.18
CA GLU A 105 6.22 -3.93 17.92
C GLU A 105 6.05 -3.38 19.33
N SER A 106 4.81 -3.18 19.77
CA SER A 106 4.51 -2.78 21.15
C SER A 106 4.41 -4.00 22.03
N THR A 107 3.43 -4.88 21.78
CA THR A 107 3.18 -6.09 22.58
C THR A 107 2.42 -7.14 21.78
N GLY A 108 2.76 -8.41 21.99
CA GLY A 108 1.98 -9.52 21.46
C GLY A 108 2.58 -10.09 20.20
N LYS A 109 1.81 -10.08 19.10
CA LYS A 109 2.20 -10.73 17.86
C LYS A 109 2.92 -9.74 16.95
N SER A 110 4.17 -10.05 16.64
CA SER A 110 4.94 -9.29 15.66
C SER A 110 4.82 -9.91 14.27
N LYS A 111 4.27 -9.17 13.31
CA LYS A 111 4.24 -9.59 11.90
C LYS A 111 4.27 -8.40 10.95
N ILE A 112 5.05 -8.52 9.88
CA ILE A 112 5.10 -7.55 8.78
C ILE A 112 5.02 -8.22 7.42
N ASP A 113 4.38 -7.52 6.49
CA ASP A 113 4.33 -7.84 5.07
C ASP A 113 4.33 -6.52 4.29
N VAL A 114 5.31 -6.32 3.41
CA VAL A 114 5.40 -5.15 2.54
C VAL A 114 5.64 -5.58 1.10
N SER A 115 4.81 -5.08 0.21
CA SER A 115 4.93 -5.28 -1.24
C SER A 115 4.91 -3.96 -2.00
N ILE A 116 5.62 -3.97 -3.13
CA ILE A 116 5.72 -2.86 -4.08
C ILE A 116 5.43 -3.47 -5.45
N LYS A 117 4.22 -3.24 -5.97
CA LYS A 117 3.75 -3.83 -7.23
C LYS A 117 3.33 -2.74 -8.20
N GLN A 118 3.55 -2.97 -9.49
CA GLN A 118 3.04 -2.03 -10.50
C GLN A 118 1.52 -1.98 -10.40
N LYS A 119 0.93 -0.80 -10.57
CA LYS A 119 -0.53 -0.59 -10.46
C LYS A 119 -1.33 -1.51 -11.39
N ASN A 120 -0.81 -1.78 -12.59
CA ASN A 120 -1.44 -2.66 -13.58
C ASN A 120 -1.49 -4.15 -13.16
N GLU A 121 -0.60 -4.60 -12.26
CA GLU A 121 -0.60 -5.94 -11.66
C GLU A 121 -1.70 -6.07 -10.60
N GLU A 122 -2.03 -4.96 -9.92
CA GLU A 122 -3.08 -4.91 -8.90
C GLU A 122 -4.49 -4.76 -9.48
N ILE A 123 -4.62 -4.30 -10.73
CA ILE A 123 -5.91 -4.22 -11.43
C ILE A 123 -6.22 -5.56 -12.11
N THR A 124 -7.28 -6.23 -11.68
CA THR A 124 -7.67 -7.57 -12.16
C THR A 124 -9.05 -7.57 -12.83
N THR A 125 -9.47 -8.72 -13.36
CA THR A 125 -10.84 -8.94 -13.87
C THR A 125 -11.83 -9.33 -12.78
N ASP A 126 -11.37 -9.66 -11.58
CA ASP A 126 -12.20 -10.28 -10.55
C ASP A 126 -12.54 -9.28 -9.45
N SER A 127 -11.61 -8.38 -9.14
CA SER A 127 -11.76 -7.35 -8.10
C SER A 127 -11.44 -5.94 -8.59
N TRP A 128 -12.01 -4.96 -7.92
CA TRP A 128 -11.73 -3.54 -8.10
C TRP A 128 -10.52 -3.11 -7.27
N LEU A 129 -9.70 -2.23 -7.84
CA LEU A 129 -8.69 -1.44 -7.15
C LEU A 129 -9.22 -0.01 -6.97
N GLY A 130 -9.44 0.41 -5.72
CA GLY A 130 -9.90 1.74 -5.36
C GLY A 130 -8.79 2.62 -4.81
N ALA A 131 -8.85 3.92 -5.08
CA ALA A 131 -8.01 4.93 -4.46
C ALA A 131 -8.87 6.09 -3.97
N TYR A 132 -8.62 6.57 -2.75
CA TYR A 132 -9.30 7.70 -2.14
C TYR A 132 -8.37 8.90 -1.98
N TYR A 133 -8.93 10.11 -2.11
CA TYR A 133 -8.22 11.38 -2.07
C TYR A 133 -8.95 12.37 -1.16
N ASN A 134 -8.22 13.11 -0.32
CA ASN A 134 -8.75 14.22 0.49
C ASN A 134 -8.91 15.52 -0.32
N ASN A 135 -9.47 15.42 -1.52
CA ASN A 135 -9.89 16.52 -2.37
C ASN A 135 -10.93 16.02 -3.38
N LYS A 136 -11.69 16.92 -4.00
CA LYS A 136 -12.73 16.58 -4.99
C LYS A 136 -12.24 16.32 -6.41
N ASN A 137 -10.94 16.50 -6.67
CA ASN A 137 -10.41 16.61 -8.04
C ASN A 137 -9.55 15.41 -8.46
N LEU A 138 -9.51 14.33 -7.66
CA LEU A 138 -8.68 13.14 -7.91
C LEU A 138 -7.20 13.50 -8.13
N SER A 139 -6.69 14.47 -7.37
CA SER A 139 -5.35 15.01 -7.58
C SER A 139 -4.39 14.69 -6.44
N GLY A 140 -3.09 14.70 -6.78
CA GLY A 140 -2.01 14.40 -5.84
C GLY A 140 -1.89 12.91 -5.52
N ARG A 141 -1.11 12.60 -4.47
CA ARG A 141 -0.98 11.23 -3.98
C ARG A 141 -2.28 10.77 -3.34
N SER A 142 -2.71 9.54 -3.60
CA SER A 142 -3.84 8.95 -2.90
C SER A 142 -3.57 8.89 -1.40
N THR A 143 -4.62 9.11 -0.61
CA THR A 143 -4.55 9.03 0.86
C THR A 143 -4.71 7.59 1.34
N ALA A 144 -5.47 6.79 0.60
CA ALA A 144 -5.61 5.36 0.83
C ALA A 144 -5.89 4.62 -0.50
N VAL A 145 -5.45 3.38 -0.58
CA VAL A 145 -5.79 2.42 -1.64
C VAL A 145 -6.49 1.23 -1.00
N VAL A 146 -7.56 0.75 -1.62
CA VAL A 146 -8.40 -0.37 -1.18
C VAL A 146 -8.61 -1.38 -2.30
N GLY A 147 -8.89 -2.64 -1.98
CA GLY A 147 -9.04 -3.68 -2.98
C GLY A 147 -7.77 -3.92 -3.80
N GLY A 148 -7.92 -4.46 -5.01
CA GLY A 148 -6.82 -4.92 -5.87
C GLY A 148 -6.38 -6.36 -5.58
N ALA A 149 -5.57 -6.91 -6.48
CA ALA A 149 -5.08 -8.30 -6.43
C ALA A 149 -4.41 -8.67 -5.10
N GLY A 150 -3.66 -7.73 -4.53
CA GLY A 150 -2.88 -7.95 -3.33
C GLY A 150 -3.59 -7.60 -2.04
N SER A 151 -4.86 -7.19 -2.01
CA SER A 151 -5.58 -6.81 -0.77
C SER A 151 -6.13 -8.01 0.00
N VAL A 152 -6.10 -7.96 1.34
CA VAL A 152 -6.84 -8.95 2.18
C VAL A 152 -8.35 -8.74 2.17
N ASN A 153 -8.80 -7.57 1.71
CA ASN A 153 -10.20 -7.22 1.55
C ASN A 153 -10.46 -6.87 0.07
N PRO A 154 -10.65 -7.86 -0.82
CA PRO A 154 -10.95 -7.61 -2.23
C PRO A 154 -12.34 -6.99 -2.41
N ILE A 155 -12.48 -6.09 -3.38
CA ILE A 155 -13.75 -5.43 -3.69
C ILE A 155 -14.34 -6.09 -4.94
N ASN A 156 -15.38 -6.90 -4.79
CA ASN A 156 -15.96 -7.64 -5.92
C ASN A 156 -17.06 -6.84 -6.64
N ALA A 157 -17.70 -5.90 -5.93
CA ALA A 157 -18.72 -5.01 -6.45
C ALA A 157 -18.57 -3.60 -5.85
N LEU A 158 -18.88 -2.57 -6.65
CA LEU A 158 -18.97 -1.19 -6.19
C LEU A 158 -20.43 -0.92 -5.82
N ASN A 159 -20.75 -1.10 -4.54
CA ASN A 159 -22.06 -0.80 -3.97
C ASN A 159 -21.84 -0.22 -2.57
N TYR A 160 -21.71 1.10 -2.50
CA TYR A 160 -21.41 1.81 -1.27
C TYR A 160 -22.51 2.81 -0.95
N ASP A 161 -22.97 2.76 0.29
CA ASP A 161 -23.75 3.82 0.93
C ASP A 161 -23.03 4.15 2.24
N TRP A 162 -22.27 5.25 2.21
CA TRP A 162 -21.53 5.70 3.38
C TRP A 162 -22.37 6.58 4.32
N GLY A 163 -23.57 6.99 3.89
CA GLY A 163 -24.40 7.94 4.63
C GLY A 163 -23.59 9.17 5.10
N TYR A 164 -23.45 9.30 6.42
CA TYR A 164 -22.71 10.38 7.10
C TYR A 164 -21.41 9.90 7.76
N THR A 165 -20.77 8.86 7.22
CA THR A 165 -19.44 8.42 7.67
C THR A 165 -18.43 8.49 6.54
N GLU A 166 -17.14 8.47 6.89
CA GLU A 166 -16.06 8.43 5.92
C GLU A 166 -15.91 7.04 5.29
N PRO A 167 -15.51 6.95 4.00
CA PRO A 167 -15.32 5.68 3.32
C PRO A 167 -14.09 4.90 3.82
N HIS A 168 -13.20 5.58 4.55
CA HIS A 168 -11.97 5.03 5.09
C HIS A 168 -11.43 5.96 6.19
N ALA A 169 -10.88 5.41 7.28
CA ALA A 169 -10.45 6.16 8.48
C ALA A 169 -9.40 7.28 8.28
N LYS A 170 -8.82 7.40 7.07
CA LYS A 170 -7.85 8.45 6.70
C LYS A 170 -8.45 9.52 5.79
N ILE A 171 -9.73 9.36 5.43
CA ILE A 171 -10.44 10.20 4.48
C ILE A 171 -11.33 11.16 5.25
N SER A 172 -11.34 12.43 4.83
CA SER A 172 -12.25 13.42 5.38
C SER A 172 -13.69 13.01 5.08
N HIS A 173 -14.57 13.21 6.06
CA HIS A 173 -15.99 12.97 5.90
C HIS A 173 -16.58 13.74 4.70
N TYR A 174 -16.06 14.94 4.40
CA TYR A 174 -16.53 15.77 3.30
C TYR A 174 -15.41 16.10 2.31
N ASN A 175 -15.79 16.46 1.07
CA ASN A 175 -14.88 16.95 0.03
C ASN A 175 -13.75 15.96 -0.34
N TYR A 176 -14.04 14.66 -0.33
CA TYR A 176 -13.15 13.63 -0.85
C TYR A 176 -13.53 13.28 -2.30
N SER A 177 -12.68 12.48 -2.94
CA SER A 177 -13.01 11.81 -4.21
C SER A 177 -12.40 10.42 -4.22
N SER A 178 -12.93 9.55 -5.07
CA SER A 178 -12.46 8.18 -5.23
C SER A 178 -12.41 7.78 -6.70
N SER A 179 -11.43 6.95 -7.06
CA SER A 179 -11.33 6.30 -8.37
C SER A 179 -11.25 4.80 -8.19
N PHE A 180 -12.00 4.05 -9.00
CA PHE A 180 -11.99 2.59 -8.99
C PHE A 180 -11.65 2.05 -10.38
N PHE A 181 -10.75 1.07 -10.42
CA PHE A 181 -10.27 0.46 -11.64
C PHE A 181 -10.49 -1.05 -11.61
N LYS A 182 -10.93 -1.60 -12.73
CA LYS A 182 -11.07 -3.04 -12.96
C LYS A 182 -10.85 -3.33 -14.44
N LYS A 183 -10.24 -4.48 -14.77
CA LYS A 183 -10.16 -4.94 -16.16
C LYS A 183 -11.50 -5.54 -16.56
N VAL A 184 -11.97 -5.19 -17.75
CA VAL A 184 -13.11 -5.86 -18.39
C VAL A 184 -12.61 -6.74 -19.52
N VAL A 185 -13.32 -7.83 -19.79
CA VAL A 185 -12.97 -8.75 -20.89
C VAL A 185 -13.31 -8.07 -22.22
N GLY A 186 -12.37 -8.04 -23.16
CA GLY A 186 -12.60 -7.46 -24.48
C GLY A 186 -13.56 -8.28 -25.35
N GLY A 187 -13.97 -7.71 -26.49
CA GLY A 187 -14.78 -8.40 -27.50
C GLY A 187 -16.26 -8.58 -27.16
N LYS A 188 -16.79 -7.72 -26.28
CA LYS A 188 -18.20 -7.71 -25.88
C LYS A 188 -18.71 -6.28 -25.82
N ASP A 189 -20.01 -6.11 -26.02
CA ASP A 189 -20.70 -4.85 -25.74
C ASP A 189 -21.08 -4.79 -24.26
N TYR A 190 -20.91 -3.61 -23.68
CA TYR A 190 -21.18 -3.34 -22.27
C TYR A 190 -22.09 -2.13 -22.14
N PHE A 191 -23.08 -2.24 -21.25
CA PHE A 191 -23.84 -1.10 -20.76
C PHE A 191 -23.36 -0.76 -19.35
N VAL A 192 -23.11 0.53 -19.10
CA VAL A 192 -22.70 1.04 -17.79
C VAL A 192 -23.83 1.90 -17.24
N GLN A 193 -24.28 1.58 -16.03
CA GLN A 193 -25.22 2.39 -15.27
C GLN A 193 -24.58 2.79 -13.95
N THR A 194 -24.79 4.04 -13.55
CA THR A 194 -24.23 4.59 -12.32
C THR A 194 -25.25 5.38 -11.54
N TYR A 195 -25.15 5.29 -10.22
CA TYR A 195 -25.83 6.16 -9.26
C TYR A 195 -24.75 6.69 -8.31
N ALA A 196 -24.76 7.98 -8.05
CA ALA A 196 -23.80 8.60 -7.16
C ALA A 196 -24.40 9.83 -6.51
N ASP A 197 -23.97 10.07 -5.28
CA ASP A 197 -24.17 11.31 -4.55
C ASP A 197 -22.77 11.78 -4.11
N ASP A 198 -22.22 12.90 -4.59
CA ASP A 198 -22.82 13.91 -5.47
C ASP A 198 -22.48 13.78 -6.97
N GLY A 199 -21.43 13.05 -7.36
CA GLY A 199 -20.94 13.07 -8.74
C GLY A 199 -20.12 11.86 -9.16
N ILE A 200 -20.23 11.48 -10.44
CA ILE A 200 -19.53 10.34 -11.02
C ILE A 200 -19.15 10.57 -12.48
N ARG A 201 -18.07 9.92 -12.91
CA ARG A 201 -17.65 9.77 -14.30
C ARG A 201 -17.14 8.35 -14.50
N VAL A 202 -17.44 7.75 -15.65
CA VAL A 202 -16.96 6.42 -16.07
C VAL A 202 -16.34 6.52 -17.46
#